data_AF-A0A1V4HF36-F1
#
_entry.id   AF-A0A1V4HF36-F1
#
_cell.length_a   1.000
_cell.length_b   1.000
_cell.length_c   1.000
_cell.angle_alpha   90.00
_cell.angle_beta   90.00
_cell.angle_gamma   90.00
#
_symmetry.space_group_name_H-M   'P 1'
#
loop_
_entity.id
_entity.type
_entity.pdbx_description
1 polymer ?
#
loop_
_entity_poly.entity_id
_entity_poly.type
_entity_poly.pdbx_seq_one_letter_code
_entity_poly.pdbx_strand_id
1 'polypeptide(L)'
;MVDHRTKIGAVFFIDREIERVLKDLESGTINKDQGIGSLNTLFNISSGIEDTKHMQLICRIITYLRSTNLYVQLKKMYLNRYFHESDSPIEETSERVRIPSFEKIIR
;
A
#
# COMPACT_ATOMS: atom_id res chain seq x y z
N MET A 1 -7.66 20.40 13.01
CA MET A 1 -6.25 20.03 12.75
C MET A 1 -5.76 19.20 13.93
N VAL A 2 -5.33 17.97 13.71
CA VAL A 2 -4.77 17.10 14.75
C VAL A 2 -3.42 17.67 15.20
N ASP A 3 -3.12 17.68 16.49
CA ASP A 3 -1.84 18.20 16.97
C ASP A 3 -0.68 17.28 16.56
N HIS A 4 0.52 17.87 16.46
CA HIS A 4 1.70 17.17 15.95
C HIS A 4 2.11 15.97 16.82
N ARG A 5 1.95 16.04 18.14
CA ARG A 5 2.31 14.95 19.04
C ARG A 5 1.35 13.77 18.90
N THR A 6 0.05 14.05 18.80
CA THR A 6 -0.96 13.03 18.51
C THR A 6 -0.72 12.39 17.15
N LYS A 7 -0.33 13.16 16.13
CA LYS A 7 0.02 12.59 14.82
C LYS A 7 1.20 11.61 14.91
N ILE A 8 2.28 11.97 15.61
CA ILE A 8 3.43 11.06 15.81
C ILE A 8 3.00 9.78 16.54
N GLY A 9 2.22 9.90 17.61
CA GLY A 9 1.73 8.75 18.38
C GLY A 9 0.83 7.84 17.53
N ALA A 10 -0.04 8.43 16.72
CA ALA A 10 -0.92 7.69 15.81
C ALA A 10 -0.13 6.95 14.72
N VAL A 11 0.89 7.57 14.13
CA VAL A 11 1.77 6.91 13.15
C VAL A 11 2.46 5.70 13.77
N PHE A 12 3.07 5.86 14.94
CA PHE A 12 3.71 4.74 15.64
C PHE A 12 2.72 3.60 15.95
N PHE A 13 1.50 3.94 16.37
CA PHE A 13 0.45 2.95 16.59
C PHE A 13 0.08 2.21 15.30
N ILE A 14 -0.10 2.92 14.19
CA ILE A 14 -0.45 2.33 12.89
C ILE A 14 0.63 1.34 12.43
N ASP A 15 1.92 1.72 12.50
CA ASP A 15 3.03 0.83 12.13
C ASP A 15 3.01 -0.48 12.91
N ARG A 16 2.82 -0.39 14.23
CA ARG A 16 2.78 -1.55 15.14
C ARG A 16 1.57 -2.44 14.86
N GLU A 17 0.41 -1.86 14.59
CA GLU A 17 -0.80 -2.62 14.32
C GLU A 17 -0.79 -3.26 12.93
N ILE A 18 -0.20 -2.63 11.91
CA ILE A 18 0.00 -3.30 10.62
C ILE A 18 0.88 -4.54 10.82
N GLU A 19 2.02 -4.40 11.51
CA GLU A 19 2.91 -5.54 11.77
C GLU A 19 2.19 -6.67 12.53
N ARG A 20 1.41 -6.31 13.57
CA ARG A 20 0.63 -7.27 14.34
C ARG A 20 -0.38 -8.01 13.45
N VAL A 21 -1.18 -7.30 12.66
CA VAL A 21 -2.19 -7.89 11.77
C VAL A 21 -1.54 -8.84 10.76
N LEU A 22 -0.41 -8.44 10.16
CA LEU A 22 0.30 -9.30 9.21
C LEU A 22 0.86 -10.56 9.89
N LYS A 23 1.39 -10.45 11.11
CA LYS A 23 1.87 -11.59 11.89
C LYS A 23 0.71 -12.53 12.27
N ASP A 24 -0.41 -11.99 12.70
CA ASP A 24 -1.59 -12.77 13.11
C ASP A 24 -2.22 -13.49 11.91
N LEU A 25 -2.17 -12.89 10.72
CA LEU A 25 -2.55 -13.55 9.46
C LEU A 25 -1.58 -14.66 9.09
N GLU A 26 -0.27 -14.42 9.21
CA GLU A 26 0.78 -15.40 8.93
C GLU A 26 0.69 -16.63 9.85
N SER A 27 0.39 -16.42 11.13
CA SER A 27 0.21 -17.53 12.09
C SER A 27 -1.16 -18.20 12.00
N GLY A 28 -2.11 -17.66 11.23
CA GLY A 28 -3.49 -18.12 11.17
C GLY A 28 -4.30 -17.84 12.44
N THR A 29 -3.81 -16.94 13.32
CA THR A 29 -4.55 -16.48 14.51
C THR A 29 -5.83 -15.75 14.11
N ILE A 30 -5.77 -15.01 13.00
CA ILE A 30 -6.94 -14.36 12.40
C ILE A 30 -7.10 -14.83 10.95
N ASN A 31 -8.35 -14.83 10.48
CA ASN A 31 -8.65 -15.12 9.08
C ASN A 31 -8.52 -13.85 8.21
N LYS A 32 -8.62 -14.04 6.89
CA LYS A 32 -8.47 -12.96 5.91
C LYS A 32 -9.45 -11.81 6.13
N ASP A 33 -10.73 -12.11 6.41
CA ASP A 33 -11.76 -11.09 6.56
C ASP A 33 -11.54 -10.25 7.83
N GLN A 34 -11.11 -10.89 8.91
CA GLN A 34 -10.69 -10.21 10.14
C GLN A 34 -9.46 -9.32 9.92
N GLY A 35 -8.48 -9.80 9.15
CA GLY A 35 -7.30 -9.01 8.77
C GLY A 35 -7.67 -7.79 7.93
N ILE A 36 -8.50 -7.95 6.90
CA ILE A 36 -9.00 -6.84 6.07
C ILE A 36 -9.82 -5.84 6.91
N GLY A 37 -10.68 -6.33 7.81
CA GLY A 37 -11.44 -5.48 8.73
C GLY A 37 -10.51 -4.63 9.62
N SER A 38 -9.47 -5.25 10.18
CA SER A 38 -8.47 -4.55 11.00
C SER A 38 -7.72 -3.48 10.20
N LEU A 39 -7.31 -3.82 8.96
CA LEU A 39 -6.63 -2.89 8.06
C LEU A 39 -7.52 -1.72 7.64
N ASN A 40 -8.82 -1.92 7.40
CA ASN A 40 -9.76 -0.83 7.12
C ASN A 40 -9.88 0.16 8.29
N THR A 41 -9.85 -0.33 9.54
CA THR A 41 -9.81 0.55 10.71
C THR A 41 -8.54 1.38 10.73
N LEU A 42 -7.38 0.78 10.45
CA LEU A 42 -6.12 1.52 10.35
C LEU A 42 -6.15 2.55 9.22
N PHE A 43 -6.76 2.23 8.07
CA PHE A 43 -6.94 3.18 6.97
C PHE A 43 -7.76 4.40 7.41
N ASN A 44 -8.85 4.19 8.16
CA ASN A 44 -9.68 5.29 8.67
C ASN A 44 -8.91 6.17 9.65
N ILE A 45 -8.07 5.58 10.51
CA ILE A 45 -7.19 6.33 11.43
C ILE A 45 -6.18 7.14 10.61
N SER A 46 -5.50 6.51 9.64
CA SER A 46 -4.56 7.20 8.74
C SER A 46 -5.23 8.35 7.99
N SER A 47 -6.46 8.14 7.50
CA SER A 47 -7.25 9.20 6.85
C SER A 47 -7.58 10.33 7.82
N GLY A 48 -7.92 10.01 9.07
CA GLY A 48 -8.25 11.02 10.10
C GLY A 48 -7.05 11.90 10.50
N ILE A 49 -5.82 11.40 10.35
CA ILE A 49 -4.57 12.15 10.61
C ILE A 49 -3.89 12.67 9.33
N GLU A 50 -4.54 12.51 8.17
CA GLU A 50 -4.02 12.89 6.86
C GLU A 50 -2.64 12.27 6.57
N ASP A 51 -2.49 10.97 6.83
CA ASP A 51 -1.29 10.20 6.51
C ASP A 51 -1.52 9.37 5.24
N THR A 52 -1.24 10.02 4.10
CA THR A 52 -1.42 9.42 2.77
C THR A 52 -0.50 8.23 2.52
N LYS A 53 0.67 8.16 3.17
CA LYS A 53 1.63 7.06 2.99
C LYS A 53 1.07 5.76 3.55
N HIS A 54 0.55 5.81 4.78
CA HIS A 54 -0.09 4.65 5.39
C HIS A 54 -1.39 4.27 4.69
N MET A 55 -2.20 5.24 4.26
CA MET A 55 -3.40 4.96 3.47
C MET A 55 -3.07 4.15 2.20
N GLN A 56 -2.08 4.59 1.43
CA GLN A 56 -1.66 3.88 0.21
C GLN A 56 -1.08 2.50 0.50
N LEU A 57 -0.26 2.38 1.54
CA LEU A 57 0.30 1.09 1.95
C LEU A 57 -0.80 0.10 2.31
N ILE A 58 -1.75 0.52 3.15
CA ILE A 58 -2.85 -0.32 3.61
C ILE A 58 -3.70 -0.79 2.41
N CYS A 59 -4.00 0.10 1.46
CA CYS A 59 -4.71 -0.28 0.23
C CYS A 59 -3.96 -1.35 -0.58
N ARG A 60 -2.63 -1.24 -0.69
CA ARG A 60 -1.79 -2.25 -1.38
C ARG A 60 -1.85 -3.60 -0.65
N ILE A 61 -1.76 -3.59 0.69
CA ILE A 61 -1.86 -4.80 1.52
C ILE A 61 -3.23 -5.47 1.34
N ILE A 62 -4.33 -4.70 1.46
CA ILE A 62 -5.70 -5.22 1.29
C ILE A 62 -5.89 -5.81 -0.09
N THR A 63 -5.40 -5.13 -1.13
CA THR A 63 -5.48 -5.62 -2.52
C THR A 63 -4.75 -6.95 -2.67
N TYR A 64 -3.54 -7.06 -2.11
CA TYR A 64 -2.79 -8.31 -2.11
C TYR A 64 -3.55 -9.42 -1.38
N LEU A 65 -4.05 -9.16 -0.17
CA LEU A 65 -4.85 -10.13 0.59
C LEU A 65 -6.08 -10.63 -0.18
N ARG A 66 -6.75 -9.77 -0.93
CA ARG A 66 -7.89 -10.18 -1.76
C ARG A 66 -7.48 -11.12 -2.91
N SER A 67 -6.29 -10.92 -3.47
CA SER A 67 -5.78 -11.69 -4.60
C SER A 67 -5.09 -13.02 -4.24
N THR A 68 -4.74 -13.24 -2.96
CA THR A 68 -3.94 -14.41 -2.56
C THR A 68 -4.24 -14.91 -1.16
N ASN A 69 -3.91 -16.18 -0.90
CA ASN A 69 -3.94 -16.78 0.44
C ASN A 69 -2.51 -17.01 1.00
N LEU A 70 -1.47 -16.52 0.31
CA LEU A 70 -0.06 -16.70 0.71
C LEU A 70 0.41 -15.55 1.61
N TYR A 71 0.21 -15.68 2.93
CA TYR A 71 0.49 -14.59 3.88
C TYR A 71 1.96 -14.46 4.28
N VAL A 72 2.77 -15.51 4.15
CA VAL A 72 4.21 -15.49 4.49
C VAL A 72 4.99 -14.45 3.66
N GLN A 73 4.52 -14.16 2.44
CA GLN A 73 5.15 -13.16 1.57
C GLN A 73 4.81 -11.73 1.99
N LEU A 74 3.67 -11.49 2.66
CA LEU A 74 3.22 -10.15 3.04
C LEU A 74 4.17 -9.48 4.03
N LYS A 75 4.61 -10.20 5.06
CA LYS A 75 5.54 -9.65 6.05
C LYS A 75 6.88 -9.31 5.40
N LYS A 76 7.38 -10.18 4.50
CA LYS A 76 8.60 -9.90 3.73
C LYS A 76 8.43 -8.71 2.80
N MET A 77 7.27 -8.57 2.14
CA MET A 77 6.93 -7.42 1.30
C MET A 77 6.82 -6.11 2.11
N TYR A 78 6.25 -6.17 3.32
CA TYR A 78 6.16 -5.05 4.24
C TYR A 78 7.54 -4.61 4.76
N LEU A 79 8.37 -5.57 5.19
CA LEU A 79 9.69 -5.32 5.77
C LEU A 79 10.75 -4.88 4.75
N ASN A 80 10.61 -5.24 3.47
CA ASN A 80 11.56 -4.82 2.42
C ASN A 80 11.49 -3.32 2.06
N ARG A 81 10.80 -2.52 2.88
CA ARG A 81 10.48 -1.10 2.68
C ARG A 81 9.81 -0.89 1.33
N TYR A 82 8.48 -0.84 1.37
CA TYR A 82 7.65 -0.07 0.44
C TYR A 82 8.09 -0.17 -1.03
N PHE A 83 7.57 -1.14 -1.79
CA PHE A 83 7.54 -1.17 -3.26
C PHE A 83 8.48 -0.15 -3.91
N HIS A 84 9.67 -0.58 -4.36
CA HIS A 84 10.58 0.25 -5.16
C HIS A 84 9.79 1.26 -6.00
N GLU A 85 9.93 2.53 -5.65
CA GLU A 85 9.55 3.72 -6.39
C GLU A 85 8.13 3.77 -6.98
N SER A 86 7.34 4.71 -6.47
CA SER A 86 6.52 5.56 -7.35
C SER A 86 6.97 7.01 -7.21
N ASP A 87 8.27 7.23 -6.97
CA ASP A 87 8.93 8.52 -7.20
C ASP A 87 9.64 8.42 -8.56
N SER A 88 8.86 8.35 -9.64
CA SER A 88 9.34 8.85 -10.92
C SER A 88 8.87 10.31 -10.99
N PRO A 89 9.77 11.30 -11.11
CA PRO A 89 9.34 12.64 -11.46
C PRO A 89 8.57 12.54 -12.77
N ILE A 90 7.37 13.09 -12.82
CA ILE A 90 6.69 13.34 -14.09
C ILE A 90 7.55 14.40 -14.78
N GLU A 91 8.47 13.97 -15.65
CA GLU A 91 9.00 14.83 -16.68
C GLU A 91 7.82 15.25 -17.54
N GLU A 92 7.45 16.53 -17.46
CA GLU A 92 6.55 17.18 -18.40
C GLU A 92 7.16 17.07 -19.81
N THR A 93 6.87 15.97 -20.51
CA THR A 93 7.08 15.86 -21.94
C THR A 93 5.93 16.57 -22.65
N SER A 94 5.96 17.90 -22.59
CA SER A 94 5.28 18.74 -23.56
C SER A 94 6.14 18.81 -24.82
N GLU A 95 5.95 17.88 -25.75
CA GLU A 95 5.91 18.24 -27.18
C GLU A 95 5.27 17.17 -28.09
N ARG A 96 4.02 17.47 -28.47
CA ARG A 96 3.46 17.38 -29.83
C ARG A 96 3.49 16.02 -30.56
N VAL A 97 2.37 15.32 -30.41
CA VAL A 97 1.53 14.70 -31.47
C VAL A 97 2.11 14.72 -32.91
N ARG A 98 2.36 13.53 -33.48
CA ARG A 98 1.92 13.16 -34.85
C ARG A 98 1.59 11.66 -34.92
N ILE A 99 0.35 11.38 -35.35
CA ILE A 99 -0.25 10.05 -35.60
C ILE A 99 0.01 9.65 -37.08
N PRO A 100 -0.45 8.48 -37.58
CA PRO A 100 0.30 7.24 -37.81
C PRO A 100 0.49 6.87 -39.30
N SER A 101 1.22 5.79 -39.61
CA SER A 101 0.64 4.56 -40.21
C SER A 101 1.54 3.78 -41.21
N PHE A 102 1.29 2.47 -41.20
CA PHE A 102 1.42 1.41 -42.23
C PHE A 102 2.79 0.75 -42.56
N GLU A 103 2.83 -0.55 -42.19
CA GLU A 103 3.18 -1.72 -43.02
C GLU A 103 4.55 -1.81 -43.73
N LYS A 104 5.35 -2.82 -43.34
CA LYS A 104 5.57 -4.09 -44.09
C LYS A 104 6.61 -4.95 -43.37
N ILE A 105 6.23 -6.13 -42.87
CA ILE A 105 6.49 -7.46 -43.47
C ILE A 105 7.98 -7.83 -43.56
N ILE A 106 8.38 -8.69 -42.60
CA ILE A 106 9.24 -9.88 -42.70
C ILE A 106 10.10 -10.01 -43.97
N ARG A 107 11.42 -10.01 -43.79
CA ARG A 107 12.30 -11.15 -44.13
C ARG A 107 13.65 -11.03 -43.45
#